data_AF-A0A838FP53-F1
#
_entry.id   AF-A0A838FP53-F1
#
_cell.length_a   1.000
_cell.length_b   1.000
_cell.length_c   1.000
_cell.angle_alpha   90.00
_cell.angle_beta   90.00
_cell.angle_gamma   90.00
#
_symmetry.space_group_name_H-M   'P 1'
#
loop_
_entity.id
_entity.type
_entity.pdbx_description
1 polymer ?
#
loop_
_entity_poly.entity_id
_entity_poly.type
_entity_poly.pdbx_seq_one_letter_code
_entity_poly.pdbx_strand_id
1 'polypeptide(L)'
;MDYPVESFSESERAALAPHFTNLDRPVFALTGLPETVKGALFARYSRYPGTLRRLFLDEFAGDVTADGPGGGEAGPGAERAAQLYERIFLGYGDDSVAQLGGAHVGCEWVSNVMTKVLQRGRLAAYLEQSTRYIAYDAPMPGGGYRYWRDPSLGPEYGRAMDGLFDLYARALPLTERWAADRFPRAGDEPEAAHRRSIRAKALDLLRGLLPAATLSHVGIFASGQAYEGLLLRLAASPLPEARAIGEMMLPELQAVIPSFVTRVDRPDRGGRWADFLAERSHAAARVTARLGLDRQHGDAADGPSVRLLSVQGTEEDLLAGLLFEASAVSEEDVRAVIEPMATGQRAELIAELVGERENRRHRPGRGFEATSYRFEVVSDYGAFRDLQRHRMLTVQWQPLSPDLGAGVPEELESAGTADLYRRG
;
A
#
# COMPACT_ATOMS: atom_id res chain seq x y z
N MET A 1 22.60 -32.82 -1.38
CA MET A 1 21.83 -32.68 -0.13
C MET A 1 20.91 -33.87 -0.04
N ASP A 2 20.94 -34.55 1.09
CA ASP A 2 20.04 -35.67 1.38
C ASP A 2 19.03 -35.18 2.44
N TYR A 3 17.75 -35.16 2.08
CA TYR A 3 16.68 -34.68 2.97
C TYR A 3 15.80 -35.86 3.36
N PRO A 4 15.37 -35.95 4.63
CA PRO A 4 14.42 -36.98 5.02
C PRO A 4 13.11 -36.78 4.25
N VAL A 5 12.65 -37.84 3.58
CA VAL A 5 11.34 -37.88 2.91
C VAL A 5 10.41 -38.72 3.75
N GLU A 6 9.35 -38.09 4.27
CA GLU A 6 8.31 -38.81 4.99
C GLU A 6 7.53 -39.72 4.02
N SER A 7 7.29 -40.96 4.43
CA SER A 7 6.51 -41.92 3.66
C SER A 7 5.03 -41.81 4.04
N PHE A 8 4.18 -41.70 3.03
CA PHE A 8 2.72 -41.67 3.16
C PHE A 8 2.11 -42.86 2.41
N SER A 9 1.11 -43.50 3.02
CA SER A 9 0.26 -44.50 2.37
C SER A 9 -0.52 -43.90 1.19
N GLU A 10 -1.08 -44.75 0.34
CA GLU A 10 -1.84 -44.32 -0.83
C GLU A 10 -3.06 -43.46 -0.44
N SER A 11 -3.77 -43.83 0.63
CA SER A 11 -4.89 -43.04 1.15
C SER A 11 -4.47 -41.68 1.71
N GLU A 12 -3.34 -41.63 2.44
CA GLU A 12 -2.79 -40.36 2.94
C GLU A 12 -2.33 -39.46 1.78
N ARG A 13 -1.71 -40.04 0.75
CA ARG A 13 -1.33 -39.31 -0.47
C ARG A 13 -2.54 -38.73 -1.18
N ALA A 14 -3.63 -39.50 -1.29
CA ALA A 14 -4.88 -39.04 -1.88
C ALA A 14 -5.49 -37.85 -1.09
N ALA A 15 -5.41 -37.87 0.24
CA ALA A 15 -5.88 -36.78 1.09
C ALA A 15 -4.99 -35.52 1.01
N LEU A 16 -3.67 -35.70 0.85
CA LEU A 16 -2.72 -34.58 0.78
C LEU A 16 -2.62 -33.94 -0.62
N ALA A 17 -2.74 -34.72 -1.70
CA ALA A 17 -2.48 -34.25 -3.06
C ALA A 17 -3.25 -32.99 -3.49
N PRO A 18 -4.52 -32.76 -3.08
CA PRO A 18 -5.23 -31.52 -3.42
C PRO A 18 -4.69 -30.26 -2.72
N HIS A 19 -3.99 -30.45 -1.58
CA HIS A 19 -3.68 -29.36 -0.65
C HIS A 19 -2.21 -28.98 -0.57
N PHE A 20 -1.33 -29.75 -1.21
CA PHE A 20 0.12 -29.55 -1.15
C PHE A 20 0.72 -29.64 -2.56
N THR A 21 1.56 -28.68 -2.94
CA THR A 21 2.15 -28.65 -4.30
C THR A 21 3.07 -29.81 -4.64
N ASN A 22 3.61 -30.49 -3.63
CA ASN A 22 4.30 -31.77 -3.75
C ASN A 22 4.27 -32.51 -2.40
N LEU A 23 4.58 -33.81 -2.41
CA LEU A 23 4.56 -34.67 -1.21
C LEU A 23 5.93 -35.26 -0.85
N ASP A 24 6.92 -35.10 -1.72
CA ASP A 24 8.20 -35.82 -1.70
C ASP A 24 9.41 -34.89 -1.58
N ARG A 25 9.19 -33.57 -1.48
CA ARG A 25 10.26 -32.58 -1.28
C ARG A 25 10.07 -31.85 0.06
N PRO A 26 11.18 -31.37 0.67
CA PRO A 26 11.13 -30.61 1.91
C PRO A 26 10.55 -29.20 1.74
N VAL A 27 10.43 -28.71 0.51
CA VAL A 27 9.86 -27.39 0.18
C VAL A 27 8.60 -27.58 -0.65
N PHE A 28 7.50 -27.01 -0.18
CA PHE A 28 6.18 -27.12 -0.78
C PHE A 28 5.31 -25.93 -0.36
N ALA A 29 4.16 -25.75 -1.02
CA ALA A 29 3.17 -24.74 -0.67
C ALA A 29 1.80 -25.37 -0.44
N LEU A 30 0.96 -24.72 0.39
CA LEU A 30 -0.43 -25.09 0.59
C LEU A 30 -1.31 -24.54 -0.53
N THR A 31 -2.26 -25.33 -1.01
CA THR A 31 -3.21 -24.97 -2.07
C THR A 31 -4.62 -25.41 -1.68
N GLY A 32 -5.66 -24.75 -2.22
CA GLY A 32 -7.04 -25.21 -2.08
C GLY A 32 -7.57 -25.36 -0.64
N LEU A 33 -6.91 -24.74 0.34
CA LEU A 33 -7.35 -24.69 1.73
C LEU A 33 -7.90 -23.29 2.07
N PRO A 34 -8.93 -23.18 2.92
CA PRO A 34 -9.35 -21.89 3.50
C PRO A 34 -8.21 -21.20 4.24
N GLU A 35 -8.20 -19.86 4.24
CA GLU A 35 -7.17 -19.05 4.91
C GLU A 35 -7.15 -19.28 6.42
N THR A 36 -8.32 -19.47 7.03
CA THR A 36 -8.50 -19.84 8.45
C THR A 36 -7.80 -21.16 8.79
N VAL A 37 -7.94 -22.17 7.93
CA VAL A 37 -7.26 -23.47 8.08
C VAL A 37 -5.74 -23.33 7.92
N LYS A 38 -5.27 -22.58 6.91
CA LYS A 38 -3.83 -22.32 6.73
C LYS A 38 -3.23 -21.64 7.96
N GLY A 39 -3.88 -20.60 8.47
CA GLY A 39 -3.44 -19.89 9.66
C GLY A 39 -3.38 -20.79 10.89
N ALA A 40 -4.43 -21.57 11.15
CA ALA A 40 -4.49 -22.52 12.27
C ALA A 40 -3.40 -23.61 12.17
N LEU A 41 -3.18 -24.14 10.96
CA LEU A 41 -2.18 -25.16 10.69
C LEU A 41 -0.76 -24.65 11.02
N PHE A 42 -0.39 -23.46 10.53
CA PHE A 42 0.92 -22.88 10.84
C PHE A 42 1.06 -22.42 12.30
N ALA A 43 -0.02 -21.96 12.92
CA ALA A 43 -0.03 -21.67 14.35
C ALA A 43 0.27 -22.92 15.18
N ARG A 44 -0.37 -24.07 14.87
CA ARG A 44 -0.07 -25.34 15.54
C ARG A 44 1.28 -25.92 15.17
N TYR A 45 1.72 -25.76 13.92
CA TYR A 45 2.99 -26.29 13.44
C TYR A 45 4.19 -25.82 14.25
N SER A 46 4.17 -24.56 14.71
CA SER A 46 5.22 -24.01 15.58
C SER A 46 5.48 -24.81 16.86
N ARG A 47 4.53 -25.64 17.31
CA ARG A 47 4.58 -26.45 18.54
C ARG A 47 4.31 -27.94 18.27
N TYR A 48 4.29 -28.37 17.02
CA TYR A 48 4.04 -29.76 16.63
C TYR A 48 5.38 -30.47 16.35
N PRO A 49 5.64 -31.65 16.92
CA PRO A 49 6.94 -32.32 16.80
C PRO A 49 7.22 -32.97 15.43
N GLY A 50 6.20 -33.17 14.59
CA GLY A 50 6.32 -33.79 13.27
C GLY A 50 6.29 -32.80 12.10
N THR A 51 6.05 -33.30 10.88
CA THR A 51 5.97 -32.45 9.68
C THR A 51 4.59 -31.80 9.51
N LEU A 52 4.52 -30.72 8.72
CA LEU A 52 3.25 -30.04 8.42
C LEU A 52 2.22 -30.96 7.74
N ARG A 53 2.67 -31.88 6.87
CA ARG A 53 1.77 -32.84 6.19
C ARG A 53 1.20 -33.85 7.17
N ARG A 54 2.01 -34.34 8.11
CA ARG A 54 1.56 -35.21 9.19
C ARG A 54 0.58 -34.50 10.11
N LEU A 55 0.89 -33.26 10.52
CA LEU A 55 -0.04 -32.42 11.30
C LEU A 55 -1.38 -32.27 10.58
N PHE A 56 -1.38 -32.00 9.27
CA PHE A 56 -2.60 -31.89 8.50
C PHE A 56 -3.41 -33.20 8.53
N LEU A 57 -2.78 -34.35 8.31
CA LEU A 57 -3.45 -35.65 8.37
C LEU A 57 -4.03 -35.95 9.77
N ASP A 58 -3.25 -35.67 10.81
CA ASP A 58 -3.59 -36.01 12.19
C ASP A 58 -4.70 -35.11 12.76
N GLU A 59 -4.67 -33.80 12.46
CA GLU A 59 -5.51 -32.80 13.13
C GLU A 59 -6.51 -32.08 12.21
N PHE A 60 -6.35 -32.10 10.88
CA PHE A 60 -7.13 -31.23 9.96
C PHE A 60 -7.81 -31.93 8.78
N ALA A 61 -7.33 -33.09 8.31
CA ALA A 61 -7.82 -33.73 7.09
C ALA A 61 -9.30 -34.17 7.18
N GLY A 62 -9.75 -34.58 8.36
CA GLY A 62 -11.17 -34.93 8.61
C GLY A 62 -12.11 -33.73 8.52
N ASP A 63 -11.59 -32.53 8.74
CA ASP A 63 -12.37 -31.29 8.78
C ASP A 63 -12.49 -30.64 7.39
N VAL A 64 -11.48 -30.79 6.53
CA VAL A 64 -11.46 -30.24 5.16
C VAL A 64 -12.28 -31.08 4.17
N THR A 65 -12.35 -32.40 4.38
CA THR A 65 -13.06 -33.33 3.49
C THR A 65 -14.59 -33.22 3.56
N ALA A 66 -15.12 -32.60 4.62
CA ALA A 66 -16.55 -32.33 4.78
C ALA A 66 -17.05 -31.16 3.91
N ASP A 67 -16.17 -30.23 3.51
CA ASP A 67 -16.55 -28.95 2.89
C ASP A 67 -16.36 -28.90 1.37
N GLY A 68 -15.71 -29.90 0.78
CA GLY A 68 -15.55 -30.03 -0.68
C GLY A 68 -14.75 -28.88 -1.36
N PRO A 69 -14.41 -29.00 -2.66
CA PRO A 69 -13.51 -28.06 -3.34
C PRO A 69 -14.11 -26.66 -3.64
N GLY A 70 -15.19 -26.29 -2.97
CA GLY A 70 -15.93 -25.06 -3.20
C GLY A 70 -17.09 -24.81 -2.23
N GLY A 71 -17.18 -25.54 -1.12
CA GLY A 71 -18.12 -25.23 -0.04
C GLY A 71 -17.56 -24.13 0.83
N GLY A 72 -18.37 -23.11 1.08
CA GLY A 72 -18.04 -22.03 2.01
C GLY A 72 -17.73 -22.56 3.41
N GLU A 73 -17.12 -21.69 4.22
CA GLU A 73 -16.62 -21.91 5.59
C GLU A 73 -17.67 -22.40 6.63
N ALA A 74 -18.86 -22.84 6.21
CA ALA A 74 -19.95 -23.28 7.07
C ALA A 74 -19.96 -24.81 7.26
N GLY A 75 -18.77 -25.38 7.47
CA GLY A 75 -18.56 -26.78 7.77
C GLY A 75 -18.29 -27.07 9.24
N PRO A 76 -18.63 -28.26 9.75
CA PRO A 76 -18.23 -28.69 11.11
C PRO A 76 -16.70 -28.67 11.33
N GLY A 77 -15.92 -28.72 10.25
CA GLY A 77 -14.47 -28.66 10.27
C GLY A 77 -13.91 -27.23 10.31
N ALA A 78 -14.47 -26.32 9.51
CA ALA A 78 -14.17 -24.90 9.57
C ALA A 78 -14.50 -24.30 10.96
N GLU A 79 -15.61 -24.71 11.58
CA GLU A 79 -15.97 -24.29 12.95
C GLU A 79 -14.96 -24.77 14.00
N ARG A 80 -14.48 -26.02 13.91
CA ARG A 80 -13.44 -26.55 14.82
C ARG A 80 -12.09 -25.88 14.60
N ALA A 81 -11.70 -25.63 13.36
CA ALA A 81 -10.48 -24.87 13.03
C ALA A 81 -10.57 -23.43 13.54
N ALA A 82 -11.73 -22.78 13.41
CA ALA A 82 -11.99 -21.45 13.94
C ALA A 82 -11.93 -21.42 15.48
N GLN A 83 -12.50 -22.41 16.17
CA GLN A 83 -12.42 -22.54 17.64
C GLN A 83 -10.99 -22.84 18.13
N LEU A 84 -10.25 -23.66 17.40
CA LEU A 84 -8.83 -23.92 17.68
C LEU A 84 -8.01 -22.64 17.51
N TYR A 85 -8.24 -21.92 16.40
CA TYR A 85 -7.62 -20.63 16.15
C TYR A 85 -7.98 -19.62 17.23
N GLU A 86 -9.26 -19.46 17.59
CA GLU A 86 -9.72 -18.51 18.60
C GLU A 86 -9.06 -18.79 19.97
N ARG A 87 -8.94 -20.06 20.36
CA ARG A 87 -8.25 -20.46 21.60
C ARG A 87 -6.77 -20.10 21.59
N ILE A 88 -6.08 -20.33 20.48
CA ILE A 88 -4.65 -20.02 20.33
C ILE A 88 -4.44 -18.50 20.27
N PHE A 89 -5.28 -17.79 19.50
CA PHE A 89 -5.16 -16.36 19.21
C PHE A 89 -5.60 -15.46 20.37
N LEU A 90 -6.71 -15.77 21.04
CA LEU A 90 -7.19 -14.97 22.19
C LEU A 90 -6.47 -15.33 23.49
N GLY A 91 -6.04 -16.58 23.66
CA GLY A 91 -5.45 -17.07 24.91
C GLY A 91 -4.00 -16.63 25.15
N TYR A 92 -3.21 -16.46 24.09
CA TYR A 92 -1.76 -16.25 24.20
C TYR A 92 -1.26 -14.87 23.72
N GLY A 93 -2.13 -14.02 23.16
CA GLY A 93 -1.74 -12.68 22.69
C GLY A 93 -0.73 -12.71 21.52
N ASP A 94 -0.68 -13.83 20.78
CA ASP A 94 0.26 -14.02 19.68
C ASP A 94 -0.26 -13.33 18.41
N ASP A 95 -0.12 -12.00 18.37
CA ASP A 95 -0.59 -11.17 17.25
C ASP A 95 0.12 -11.51 15.93
N SER A 96 1.23 -12.24 15.97
CA SER A 96 1.94 -12.71 14.76
C SER A 96 1.13 -13.74 13.98
N VAL A 97 0.28 -14.52 14.65
CA VAL A 97 -0.61 -15.51 14.02
C VAL A 97 -1.61 -14.83 13.07
N ALA A 98 -2.03 -13.60 13.37
CA ALA A 98 -2.91 -12.84 12.48
C ALA A 98 -2.25 -12.44 11.15
N GLN A 99 -0.95 -12.66 10.98
CA GLN A 99 -0.24 -12.46 9.73
C GLN A 99 -0.34 -13.67 8.77
N LEU A 100 -0.78 -14.83 9.27
CA LEU A 100 -0.71 -16.11 8.55
C LEU A 100 -1.90 -16.38 7.61
N GLY A 101 -2.88 -15.48 7.56
CA GLY A 101 -3.98 -15.50 6.60
C GLY A 101 -4.22 -14.09 6.06
N GLY A 102 -4.72 -14.01 4.83
CA GLY A 102 -4.96 -12.73 4.17
C GLY A 102 -6.08 -12.78 3.14
N ALA A 103 -6.47 -11.61 2.64
CA ALA A 103 -7.57 -11.49 1.69
C ALA A 103 -7.25 -10.48 0.59
N HIS A 104 -7.82 -10.70 -0.60
CA HIS A 104 -7.86 -9.71 -1.67
C HIS A 104 -9.17 -8.93 -1.56
N VAL A 105 -9.08 -7.61 -1.41
CA VAL A 105 -10.25 -6.72 -1.31
C VAL A 105 -10.18 -5.69 -2.44
N GLY A 106 -11.28 -5.58 -3.19
CA GLY A 106 -11.49 -4.49 -4.14
C GLY A 106 -12.25 -3.35 -3.48
N CYS A 107 -11.73 -2.13 -3.57
CA CYS A 107 -12.44 -0.90 -3.19
C CYS A 107 -12.69 -0.09 -4.46
N GLU A 108 -13.92 -0.14 -4.95
CA GLU A 108 -14.33 0.58 -6.14
C GLU A 108 -15.05 1.88 -5.77
N TRP A 109 -15.08 2.82 -6.73
CA TRP A 109 -15.78 4.11 -6.60
C TRP A 109 -15.42 4.91 -5.34
N VAL A 110 -14.16 4.86 -4.90
CA VAL A 110 -13.65 5.63 -3.76
C VAL A 110 -12.91 6.87 -4.21
N SER A 111 -13.05 7.99 -3.51
CA SER A 111 -12.36 9.25 -3.86
C SER A 111 -10.83 9.09 -3.87
N ASN A 112 -10.12 9.92 -4.64
CA ASN A 112 -8.65 9.94 -4.60
C ASN A 112 -8.13 10.19 -3.17
N VAL A 113 -8.81 11.02 -2.37
CA VAL A 113 -8.49 11.20 -0.93
C VAL A 113 -8.56 9.85 -0.21
N MET A 114 -9.66 9.12 -0.36
CA MET A 114 -9.86 7.83 0.29
C MET A 114 -8.84 6.78 -0.16
N THR A 115 -8.43 6.76 -1.43
CA THR A 115 -7.35 5.85 -1.88
C THR A 115 -6.05 6.07 -1.12
N LYS A 116 -5.73 7.30 -0.68
CA LYS A 116 -4.52 7.57 0.12
C LYS A 116 -4.67 7.11 1.56
N VAL A 117 -5.88 7.20 2.11
CA VAL A 117 -6.21 6.66 3.44
C VAL A 117 -6.08 5.14 3.45
N LEU A 118 -6.66 4.45 2.46
CA LEU A 118 -6.54 2.99 2.31
C LEU A 118 -5.08 2.55 2.18
N GLN A 119 -4.28 3.29 1.42
CA GLN A 119 -2.86 2.99 1.16
C GLN A 119 -1.90 3.44 2.28
N ARG A 120 -2.40 3.87 3.45
CA ARG A 120 -1.56 4.38 4.54
C ARG A 120 -0.72 3.28 5.21
N GLY A 121 -1.23 2.05 5.29
CA GLY A 121 -0.51 0.93 5.91
C GLY A 121 0.65 0.44 5.03
N ARG A 122 1.81 0.15 5.62
CA ARG A 122 3.00 -0.31 4.86
C ARG A 122 2.97 -1.80 4.52
N LEU A 123 2.39 -2.61 5.40
CA LEU A 123 2.39 -4.08 5.32
C LEU A 123 1.19 -4.60 4.52
N ALA A 124 1.06 -4.14 3.27
CA ALA A 124 0.04 -4.57 2.34
C ALA A 124 0.49 -4.28 0.90
N ALA A 125 -0.06 -5.03 -0.05
CA ALA A 125 0.04 -4.75 -1.46
C ALA A 125 -1.18 -3.93 -1.91
N TYR A 126 -0.92 -2.91 -2.73
CA TYR A 126 -1.97 -2.04 -3.27
C TYR A 126 -1.79 -1.85 -4.76
N LEU A 127 -2.90 -1.82 -5.49
CA LEU A 127 -2.92 -1.48 -6.90
C LEU A 127 -4.07 -0.51 -7.17
N GLU A 128 -3.72 0.76 -7.36
CA GLU A 128 -4.67 1.85 -7.63
C GLU A 128 -4.71 2.16 -9.13
N GLN A 129 -5.92 2.43 -9.65
CA GLN A 129 -6.12 2.95 -11.00
C GLN A 129 -5.25 4.18 -11.28
N SER A 130 -4.69 4.23 -12.49
CA SER A 130 -3.73 5.25 -12.88
C SER A 130 -4.40 6.40 -13.63
N THR A 131 -4.32 7.60 -13.05
CA THR A 131 -4.70 8.84 -13.76
C THR A 131 -3.73 9.21 -14.89
N ARG A 132 -2.61 8.48 -15.04
CA ARG A 132 -1.69 8.63 -16.18
C ARG A 132 -2.08 7.80 -17.41
N TYR A 133 -2.99 6.85 -17.25
CA TYR A 133 -3.35 5.92 -18.34
C TYR A 133 -4.85 5.83 -18.60
N ILE A 134 -5.67 6.28 -17.65
CA ILE A 134 -7.14 6.27 -17.75
C ILE A 134 -7.61 7.71 -17.89
N ALA A 135 -8.46 7.96 -18.90
CA ALA A 135 -9.12 9.24 -19.08
C ALA A 135 -10.43 9.27 -18.27
N TYR A 136 -10.77 10.45 -17.77
CA TYR A 136 -11.89 10.68 -16.85
C TYR A 136 -12.98 11.58 -17.46
N ASP A 137 -12.99 11.66 -18.78
CA ASP A 137 -13.88 12.49 -19.61
C ASP A 137 -15.20 11.79 -19.99
N ALA A 138 -15.31 10.48 -19.75
CA ALA A 138 -16.53 9.72 -20.01
C ALA A 138 -17.56 9.86 -18.88
N PRO A 139 -18.86 9.94 -19.20
CA PRO A 139 -19.92 9.97 -18.18
C PRO A 139 -20.02 8.63 -17.43
N MET A 140 -20.42 8.69 -16.17
CA MET A 140 -20.68 7.49 -15.37
C MET A 140 -21.96 6.76 -15.83
N PRO A 141 -22.09 5.46 -15.50
CA PRO A 141 -23.39 4.79 -15.51
C PRO A 141 -24.38 5.59 -14.63
N GLY A 142 -25.50 6.03 -15.22
CA GLY A 142 -26.47 6.91 -14.54
C GLY A 142 -26.26 8.42 -14.77
N GLY A 143 -25.21 8.81 -15.50
CA GLY A 143 -24.94 10.19 -15.90
C GLY A 143 -23.98 10.93 -14.96
N GLY A 144 -23.51 12.09 -15.42
CA GLY A 144 -22.57 12.95 -14.69
C GLY A 144 -21.14 12.41 -14.63
N TYR A 145 -20.29 13.14 -13.93
CA TYR A 145 -18.86 12.83 -13.81
C TYR A 145 -18.49 11.97 -12.59
N ARG A 146 -17.30 11.38 -12.65
CA ARG A 146 -16.75 10.45 -11.67
C ARG A 146 -16.15 11.16 -10.45
N TYR A 147 -16.97 11.80 -9.63
CA TYR A 147 -16.55 12.34 -8.32
C TYR A 147 -17.48 11.93 -7.18
N TRP A 148 -16.91 11.93 -5.97
CA TRP A 148 -17.60 11.61 -4.72
C TRP A 148 -18.67 12.65 -4.40
N ARG A 149 -19.87 12.22 -4.01
CA ARG A 149 -21.01 13.10 -3.75
C ARG A 149 -21.59 12.79 -2.40
N ASP A 150 -21.96 13.84 -1.67
CA ASP A 150 -22.74 13.74 -0.44
C ASP A 150 -23.72 14.92 -0.38
N PRO A 151 -25.00 14.70 -0.01
CA PRO A 151 -25.99 15.77 0.08
C PRO A 151 -25.57 16.95 0.97
N SER A 152 -24.75 16.71 2.00
CA SER A 152 -24.26 17.74 2.92
C SER A 152 -23.31 18.76 2.27
N LEU A 153 -22.70 18.43 1.12
CA LEU A 153 -21.82 19.34 0.37
C LEU A 153 -22.59 20.39 -0.45
N GLY A 154 -23.89 20.19 -0.64
CA GLY A 154 -24.76 21.11 -1.36
C GLY A 154 -24.51 21.20 -2.88
N PRO A 155 -25.35 21.97 -3.59
CA PRO A 155 -25.31 22.03 -5.06
C PRO A 155 -24.14 22.85 -5.63
N GLU A 156 -23.55 23.74 -4.83
CA GLU A 156 -22.35 24.51 -5.24
C GLU A 156 -21.16 23.61 -5.48
N TYR A 157 -20.96 22.63 -4.60
CA TYR A 157 -19.94 21.60 -4.76
C TYR A 157 -20.13 20.84 -6.10
N GLY A 158 -21.35 20.39 -6.39
CA GLY A 158 -21.65 19.68 -7.63
C GLY A 158 -21.31 20.52 -8.87
N ARG A 159 -21.72 21.80 -8.89
CA ARG A 159 -21.39 22.72 -10.00
C ARG A 159 -19.89 22.94 -10.18
N ALA A 160 -19.15 23.09 -9.08
CA ALA A 160 -17.70 23.25 -9.13
C ALA A 160 -17.01 22.00 -9.69
N MET A 161 -17.40 20.81 -9.20
CA MET A 161 -16.86 19.55 -9.71
C MET A 161 -17.20 19.33 -11.18
N ASP A 162 -18.46 19.53 -11.59
CA ASP A 162 -18.87 19.40 -12.99
C ASP A 162 -18.06 20.35 -13.90
N GLY A 163 -17.84 21.60 -13.46
CA GLY A 163 -17.02 22.57 -14.18
C GLY A 163 -15.56 22.14 -14.35
N LEU A 164 -14.95 21.51 -13.34
CA LEU A 164 -13.58 20.96 -13.44
C LEU A 164 -13.49 19.83 -14.47
N PHE A 165 -14.44 18.89 -14.44
CA PHE A 165 -14.48 17.80 -15.41
C PHE A 165 -14.77 18.27 -16.83
N ASP A 166 -15.64 19.27 -17.00
CA ASP A 166 -15.90 19.92 -18.28
C ASP A 166 -14.62 20.56 -18.85
N LEU A 167 -13.85 21.26 -18.02
CA LEU A 167 -12.57 21.87 -18.41
C LEU A 167 -11.55 20.80 -18.80
N TYR A 168 -11.43 19.74 -18.00
CA TYR A 168 -10.58 18.59 -18.30
C TYR A 168 -10.93 17.93 -19.64
N ALA A 169 -12.22 17.65 -19.87
CA ALA A 169 -12.71 16.99 -21.09
C ALA A 169 -12.46 17.85 -22.34
N ARG A 170 -12.59 19.17 -22.23
CA ARG A 170 -12.24 20.10 -23.32
C ARG A 170 -10.74 20.18 -23.59
N ALA A 171 -9.92 20.17 -22.54
CA ALA A 171 -8.46 20.30 -22.66
C ALA A 171 -7.81 19.03 -23.23
N LEU A 172 -8.30 17.84 -22.88
CA LEU A 172 -7.69 16.56 -23.25
C LEU A 172 -7.39 16.40 -24.75
N PRO A 173 -8.34 16.56 -25.69
CA PRO A 173 -8.05 16.39 -27.11
C PRO A 173 -7.12 17.48 -27.67
N LEU A 174 -7.07 18.68 -27.07
CA LEU A 174 -6.13 19.74 -27.46
C LEU A 174 -4.70 19.37 -27.06
N THR A 175 -4.52 18.91 -25.83
CA THR A 175 -3.22 18.49 -25.30
C THR A 175 -2.72 17.20 -25.99
N GLU A 176 -3.60 16.26 -26.33
CA GLU A 176 -3.23 15.07 -27.12
C GLU A 176 -2.70 15.45 -28.51
N ARG A 177 -3.32 16.41 -29.20
CA ARG A 177 -2.83 16.91 -30.50
C ARG A 177 -1.47 17.56 -30.37
N TRP A 178 -1.31 18.47 -29.41
CA TRP A 178 -0.02 19.11 -29.15
C TRP A 178 1.08 18.08 -28.86
N ALA A 179 0.78 17.07 -28.04
CA ALA A 179 1.76 16.03 -27.71
C ALA A 179 2.15 15.20 -28.94
N ALA A 180 1.20 14.86 -29.80
CA ALA A 180 1.46 14.15 -31.06
C ALA A 180 2.35 14.97 -32.02
N ASP A 181 2.11 16.28 -32.12
CA ASP A 181 2.92 17.18 -32.96
C ASP A 181 4.34 17.34 -32.39
N ARG A 182 4.47 17.41 -31.05
CA ARG A 182 5.76 17.61 -30.38
C ARG A 182 6.64 16.37 -30.35
N PHE A 183 6.02 15.19 -30.27
CA PHE A 183 6.68 13.90 -30.16
C PHE A 183 6.18 12.98 -31.27
N PRO A 184 6.68 13.13 -32.52
CA PRO A 184 6.26 12.26 -33.61
C PRO A 184 6.77 10.83 -33.44
N ARG A 185 6.05 9.85 -34.01
CA ARG A 185 6.41 8.43 -33.96
C ARG A 185 7.79 8.17 -34.56
N ALA A 186 8.66 7.46 -33.82
CA ALA A 186 9.92 6.95 -34.36
C ALA A 186 9.66 5.82 -35.37
N GLY A 187 10.55 5.63 -36.34
CA GLY A 187 10.30 4.76 -37.50
C GLY A 187 9.88 3.32 -37.13
N ASP A 188 10.53 2.74 -36.14
CA ASP A 188 10.35 1.36 -35.66
C ASP A 188 9.36 1.22 -34.48
N GLU A 189 8.89 2.33 -33.89
CA GLU A 189 7.96 2.29 -32.76
C GLU A 189 6.57 1.80 -33.22
N PRO A 190 5.98 0.76 -32.57
CA PRO A 190 4.62 0.34 -32.87
C PRO A 190 3.61 1.47 -32.68
N GLU A 191 2.75 1.73 -33.66
CA GLU A 191 1.79 2.84 -33.64
C GLU A 191 0.89 2.83 -32.39
N ALA A 192 0.45 1.65 -31.94
CA ALA A 192 -0.36 1.52 -30.74
C ALA A 192 0.42 1.89 -29.45
N ALA A 193 1.73 1.64 -29.41
CA ALA A 193 2.57 2.04 -28.29
C ALA A 193 2.76 3.56 -28.28
N HIS A 194 3.02 4.14 -29.45
CA HIS A 194 3.12 5.57 -29.64
C HIS A 194 1.83 6.31 -29.22
N ARG A 195 0.67 5.88 -29.72
CA ARG A 195 -0.61 6.50 -29.35
C ARG A 195 -0.87 6.45 -27.84
N ARG A 196 -0.49 5.34 -27.18
CA ARG A 196 -0.60 5.22 -25.72
C ARG A 196 0.36 6.16 -24.99
N SER A 197 1.58 6.38 -25.48
CA SER A 197 2.54 7.31 -24.86
C SER A 197 2.09 8.76 -24.99
N ILE A 198 1.57 9.15 -26.16
CA ILE A 198 0.96 10.47 -26.39
C ILE A 198 -0.21 10.71 -25.43
N ARG A 199 -1.16 9.77 -25.37
CA ARG A 199 -2.29 9.86 -24.43
C ARG A 199 -1.81 9.93 -22.98
N ALA A 200 -0.82 9.13 -22.60
CA ALA A 200 -0.28 9.16 -21.24
C ALA A 200 0.36 10.52 -20.90
N LYS A 201 1.08 11.15 -21.83
CA LYS A 201 1.64 12.49 -21.65
C LYS A 201 0.55 13.54 -21.45
N ALA A 202 -0.50 13.53 -22.28
CA ALA A 202 -1.62 14.46 -22.14
C ALA A 202 -2.36 14.27 -20.81
N LEU A 203 -2.64 13.02 -20.43
CA LEU A 203 -3.26 12.68 -19.15
C LEU A 203 -2.41 13.13 -17.95
N ASP A 204 -1.09 12.92 -18.00
CA ASP A 204 -0.20 13.32 -16.91
C ASP A 204 -0.13 14.84 -16.73
N LEU A 205 -0.14 15.61 -17.82
CA LEU A 205 -0.19 17.08 -17.77
C LEU A 205 -1.53 17.61 -17.24
N LEU A 206 -2.64 16.94 -17.57
CA LEU A 206 -3.99 17.42 -17.21
C LEU A 206 -4.53 16.84 -15.90
N ARG A 207 -3.85 15.86 -15.29
CA ARG A 207 -4.32 15.21 -14.05
C ARG A 207 -4.51 16.17 -12.88
N GLY A 208 -3.86 17.34 -12.90
CA GLY A 208 -4.04 18.39 -11.90
C GLY A 208 -5.40 19.09 -11.95
N LEU A 209 -6.11 19.04 -13.09
CA LEU A 209 -7.50 19.52 -13.20
C LEU A 209 -8.53 18.56 -12.59
N LEU A 210 -8.15 17.29 -12.40
CA LEU A 210 -9.06 16.33 -11.78
C LEU A 210 -9.15 16.61 -10.28
N PRO A 211 -10.34 16.87 -9.73
CA PRO A 211 -10.49 17.16 -8.31
C PRO A 211 -10.04 15.96 -7.45
N ALA A 212 -9.61 16.21 -6.22
CA ALA A 212 -9.28 15.15 -5.27
C ALA A 212 -10.48 14.25 -4.91
N ALA A 213 -11.70 14.73 -5.20
CA ALA A 213 -12.93 13.94 -5.09
C ALA A 213 -13.15 12.96 -6.26
N THR A 214 -12.32 13.00 -7.31
CA THR A 214 -12.40 12.05 -8.44
C THR A 214 -12.37 10.63 -7.91
N LEU A 215 -13.35 9.81 -8.31
CA LEU A 215 -13.42 8.42 -7.87
C LEU A 215 -12.36 7.58 -8.59
N SER A 216 -11.85 6.59 -7.90
CA SER A 216 -10.81 5.67 -8.34
C SER A 216 -11.17 4.26 -7.85
N HIS A 217 -10.36 3.28 -8.22
CA HIS A 217 -10.43 1.93 -7.67
C HIS A 217 -9.07 1.55 -7.10
N VAL A 218 -9.07 0.81 -6.00
CA VAL A 218 -7.86 0.24 -5.41
C VAL A 218 -8.10 -1.22 -5.05
N GLY A 219 -7.23 -2.10 -5.53
CA GLY A 219 -7.10 -3.48 -5.04
C GLY A 219 -6.13 -3.53 -3.88
N ILE A 220 -6.47 -4.30 -2.85
CA ILE A 220 -5.68 -4.49 -1.63
C ILE A 220 -5.45 -5.98 -1.45
N PHE A 221 -4.22 -6.39 -1.17
CA PHE A 221 -3.94 -7.68 -0.56
C PHE A 221 -3.17 -7.43 0.74
N ALA A 222 -3.68 -7.95 1.84
CA ALA A 222 -3.07 -7.77 3.14
C ALA A 222 -3.38 -8.97 4.04
N SER A 223 -2.58 -9.12 5.10
CA SER A 223 -2.87 -10.09 6.15
C SER A 223 -3.99 -9.58 7.07
N GLY A 224 -4.56 -10.49 7.86
CA GLY A 224 -5.52 -10.18 8.91
C GLY A 224 -5.08 -9.04 9.83
N GLN A 225 -3.84 -9.11 10.33
CA GLN A 225 -3.27 -8.06 11.17
C GLN A 225 -3.25 -6.67 10.49
N ALA A 226 -2.88 -6.64 9.21
CA ALA A 226 -2.83 -5.40 8.44
C ALA A 226 -4.24 -4.83 8.18
N TYR A 227 -5.23 -5.70 7.93
CA TYR A 227 -6.63 -5.31 7.80
C TYR A 227 -7.24 -4.84 9.12
N GLU A 228 -6.98 -5.50 10.24
CA GLU A 228 -7.41 -5.05 11.57
C GLU A 228 -6.91 -3.61 11.81
N GLY A 229 -5.60 -3.38 11.62
CA GLY A 229 -5.04 -2.03 11.75
C GLY A 229 -5.64 -1.02 10.77
N LEU A 230 -6.00 -1.44 9.55
CA LEU A 230 -6.70 -0.58 8.58
C LEU A 230 -8.10 -0.22 9.06
N LEU A 231 -8.93 -1.20 9.41
CA LEU A 231 -10.31 -1.01 9.86
C LEU A 231 -10.39 -0.11 11.08
N LEU A 232 -9.50 -0.29 12.06
CA LEU A 232 -9.44 0.57 13.24
C LEU A 232 -9.10 2.03 12.90
N ARG A 233 -8.22 2.26 11.92
CA ARG A 233 -7.92 3.62 11.41
C ARG A 233 -9.09 4.21 10.62
N LEU A 234 -9.84 3.39 9.89
CA LEU A 234 -11.02 3.83 9.15
C LEU A 234 -12.14 4.25 10.10
N ALA A 235 -12.43 3.43 11.12
CA ALA A 235 -13.40 3.74 12.17
C ALA A 235 -13.03 5.03 12.92
N ALA A 236 -11.74 5.24 13.22
CA ALA A 236 -11.23 6.44 13.89
C ALA A 236 -11.10 7.68 12.99
N SER A 237 -11.37 7.55 11.69
CA SER A 237 -11.16 8.64 10.72
C SER A 237 -12.21 9.75 10.90
N PRO A 238 -11.83 11.03 10.74
CA PRO A 238 -12.81 12.12 10.70
C PRO A 238 -13.64 12.12 9.41
N LEU A 239 -13.17 11.46 8.34
CA LEU A 239 -13.83 11.44 7.04
C LEU A 239 -15.04 10.48 7.03
N PRO A 240 -16.25 10.94 6.67
CA PRO A 240 -17.43 10.07 6.56
C PRO A 240 -17.22 8.91 5.59
N GLU A 241 -16.63 9.18 4.41
CA GLU A 241 -16.33 8.15 3.40
C GLU A 241 -15.43 7.03 3.99
N ALA A 242 -14.45 7.38 4.82
CA ALA A 242 -13.55 6.40 5.41
C ALA A 242 -14.27 5.46 6.39
N ARG A 243 -15.15 6.00 7.23
CA ARG A 243 -15.96 5.21 8.17
C ARG A 243 -16.92 4.27 7.42
N ALA A 244 -17.64 4.80 6.43
CA ALA A 244 -18.56 4.02 5.60
C ALA A 244 -17.84 2.87 4.85
N ILE A 245 -16.64 3.12 4.30
CA ILE A 245 -15.83 2.08 3.67
C ILE A 245 -15.40 1.02 4.70
N GLY A 246 -15.02 1.42 5.91
CA GLY A 246 -14.69 0.48 6.98
C GLY A 246 -15.86 -0.43 7.37
N GLU A 247 -17.07 0.15 7.49
CA GLU A 247 -18.30 -0.57 7.79
C GLU A 247 -18.67 -1.58 6.70
N MET A 248 -18.49 -1.23 5.42
CA MET A 248 -18.71 -2.16 4.30
C MET A 248 -17.61 -3.22 4.17
N MET A 249 -16.36 -2.87 4.49
CA MET A 249 -15.22 -3.78 4.33
C MET A 249 -15.20 -4.91 5.37
N LEU A 250 -15.64 -4.64 6.60
CA LEU A 250 -15.56 -5.62 7.69
C LEU A 250 -16.38 -6.91 7.40
N PRO A 251 -17.67 -6.86 6.99
CA PRO A 251 -18.43 -8.07 6.64
C PRO A 251 -17.79 -8.90 5.52
N GLU A 252 -17.21 -8.25 4.50
CA GLU A 252 -16.54 -8.94 3.40
C GLU A 252 -15.26 -9.66 3.87
N LEU A 253 -14.52 -9.04 4.79
CA LEU A 253 -13.38 -9.70 5.44
C LEU A 253 -13.84 -10.82 6.38
N GLN A 254 -14.95 -10.66 7.08
CA GLN A 254 -15.53 -11.70 7.92
C GLN A 254 -16.00 -12.91 7.09
N ALA A 255 -16.35 -12.74 5.82
CA ALA A 255 -16.72 -13.84 4.94
C ALA A 255 -15.53 -14.66 4.39
N VAL A 256 -14.30 -14.14 4.51
CA VAL A 256 -13.10 -14.76 3.91
C VAL A 256 -12.03 -15.12 4.96
N ILE A 257 -11.88 -14.27 5.98
CA ILE A 257 -10.89 -14.41 7.07
C ILE A 257 -11.53 -14.10 8.44
N PRO A 258 -12.69 -14.69 8.81
CA PRO A 258 -13.44 -14.32 10.01
C PRO A 258 -12.61 -14.29 11.27
N SER A 259 -11.83 -15.35 11.51
CA SER A 259 -11.01 -15.52 12.71
C SER A 259 -9.96 -14.43 12.88
N PHE A 260 -9.55 -13.77 11.79
CA PHE A 260 -8.49 -12.76 11.76
C PHE A 260 -8.96 -11.33 12.05
N VAL A 261 -10.27 -11.06 12.01
CA VAL A 261 -10.85 -9.72 12.23
C VAL A 261 -11.83 -9.66 13.41
N THR A 262 -11.89 -10.73 14.21
CA THR A 262 -12.83 -10.91 15.35
C THR A 262 -12.78 -9.84 16.44
N ARG A 263 -11.70 -9.07 16.54
CA ARG A 263 -11.53 -8.05 17.58
C ARG A 263 -12.07 -6.69 17.15
N VAL A 264 -12.25 -6.45 15.86
CA VAL A 264 -12.54 -5.13 15.28
C VAL A 264 -13.88 -4.57 15.77
N ASP A 265 -14.92 -5.39 15.79
CA ASP A 265 -16.29 -5.02 16.17
C ASP A 265 -16.60 -5.20 17.66
N ARG A 266 -15.67 -5.76 18.44
CA ARG A 266 -15.83 -5.92 19.89
C ARG A 266 -15.72 -4.55 20.58
N PRO A 267 -16.76 -4.07 21.29
CA PRO A 267 -16.76 -2.74 21.89
C PRO A 267 -15.62 -2.51 22.90
N ASP A 268 -15.28 -3.52 23.70
CA ASP A 268 -14.23 -3.50 24.71
C ASP A 268 -12.82 -3.69 24.13
N ARG A 269 -12.69 -3.99 22.83
CA ARG A 269 -11.43 -4.21 22.12
C ARG A 269 -11.26 -3.22 20.97
N GLY A 270 -11.70 -3.58 19.77
CA GLY A 270 -11.57 -2.76 18.57
C GLY A 270 -12.28 -1.43 18.71
N GLY A 271 -13.45 -1.39 19.36
CA GLY A 271 -14.15 -0.14 19.69
C GLY A 271 -13.28 0.81 20.53
N ARG A 272 -12.78 0.32 21.68
CA ARG A 272 -11.84 1.09 22.53
C ARG A 272 -10.58 1.55 21.80
N TRP A 273 -10.05 0.74 20.89
CA TRP A 273 -8.87 1.11 20.12
C TRP A 273 -9.20 2.19 19.08
N ALA A 274 -10.30 2.06 18.35
CA ALA A 274 -10.77 3.10 17.44
C ALA A 274 -11.00 4.43 18.18
N ASP A 275 -11.63 4.40 19.36
CA ASP A 275 -11.82 5.58 20.23
C ASP A 275 -10.48 6.21 20.60
N PHE A 276 -9.52 5.41 21.08
CA PHE A 276 -8.18 5.89 21.41
C PHE A 276 -7.48 6.55 20.21
N LEU A 277 -7.58 5.96 19.02
CA LEU A 277 -6.99 6.54 17.80
C LEU A 277 -7.65 7.87 17.43
N ALA A 278 -8.97 7.97 17.55
CA ALA A 278 -9.73 9.18 17.30
C ALA A 278 -9.38 10.28 18.31
N GLU A 279 -9.37 9.95 19.61
CA GLU A 279 -8.99 10.86 20.70
C GLU A 279 -7.57 11.40 20.53
N ARG A 280 -6.62 10.53 20.15
CA ARG A 280 -5.23 10.94 19.86
C ARG A 280 -5.18 11.92 18.68
N SER A 281 -5.93 11.65 17.61
CA SER A 281 -6.02 12.55 16.45
C SER A 281 -6.60 13.91 16.84
N HIS A 282 -7.69 13.94 17.59
CA HIS A 282 -8.29 15.16 18.10
C HIS A 282 -7.36 15.91 19.06
N ALA A 283 -6.62 15.20 19.92
CA ALA A 283 -5.64 15.80 20.80
C ALA A 283 -4.52 16.47 20.00
N ALA A 284 -4.00 15.81 18.96
CA ALA A 284 -3.01 16.39 18.07
C ALA A 284 -3.54 17.67 17.41
N ALA A 285 -4.74 17.64 16.83
CA ALA A 285 -5.36 18.82 16.23
C ALA A 285 -5.55 19.98 17.23
N ARG A 286 -6.05 19.69 18.44
CA ARG A 286 -6.20 20.70 19.49
C ARG A 286 -4.87 21.30 19.93
N VAL A 287 -3.83 20.48 20.10
CA VAL A 287 -2.50 20.95 20.49
C VAL A 287 -1.88 21.79 19.37
N THR A 288 -1.99 21.35 18.11
CA THR A 288 -1.56 22.12 16.93
C THR A 288 -2.22 23.50 16.91
N ALA A 289 -3.55 23.57 17.05
CA ALA A 289 -4.28 24.83 17.06
C ALA A 289 -3.92 25.73 18.26
N ARG A 290 -3.78 25.14 19.46
CA ARG A 290 -3.34 25.89 20.67
C ARG A 290 -1.95 26.51 20.49
N LEU A 291 -1.08 25.86 19.73
CA LEU A 291 0.26 26.35 19.41
C LEU A 291 0.28 27.28 18.17
N GLY A 292 -0.87 27.51 17.52
CA GLY A 292 -0.98 28.30 16.30
C GLY A 292 -0.38 27.62 15.06
N LEU A 293 -0.16 26.30 15.08
CA LEU A 293 0.47 25.56 13.98
C LEU A 293 -0.53 25.07 12.92
N ASP A 294 -1.80 25.43 13.06
CA ASP A 294 -2.91 25.12 12.15
C ASP A 294 -3.13 26.22 11.09
N ARG A 295 -2.29 27.26 11.10
CA ARG A 295 -2.34 28.39 10.16
C ARG A 295 -0.98 28.61 9.54
N GLN A 296 -0.96 28.98 8.27
CA GLN A 296 0.27 29.43 7.64
C GLN A 296 0.77 30.71 8.31
N HIS A 297 2.07 30.75 8.57
CA HIS A 297 2.76 31.91 9.13
C HIS A 297 3.78 32.41 8.10
N GLY A 298 3.60 33.65 7.63
CA GLY A 298 4.49 34.31 6.66
C GLY A 298 4.14 34.07 5.20
N ASP A 299 4.92 34.67 4.30
CA ASP A 299 4.86 34.43 2.86
C ASP A 299 5.38 33.02 2.58
N ALA A 300 4.46 32.05 2.50
CA ALA A 300 4.81 30.71 2.04
C ALA A 300 5.49 30.85 0.66
N ALA A 301 6.63 30.18 0.46
CA ALA A 301 7.31 30.20 -0.83
C ALA A 301 6.32 29.78 -1.92
N ASP A 302 6.15 30.64 -2.93
CA ASP A 302 5.25 30.36 -4.05
C ASP A 302 5.72 29.11 -4.80
N GLY A 303 4.89 28.07 -4.77
CA GLY A 303 5.02 26.90 -5.64
C GLY A 303 5.81 25.70 -5.10
N PRO A 304 6.14 24.75 -5.99
CA PRO A 304 6.80 23.50 -5.60
C PRO A 304 8.20 23.71 -5.00
N SER A 305 8.52 22.95 -3.96
CA SER A 305 9.83 23.04 -3.30
C SER A 305 10.27 21.72 -2.69
N VAL A 306 11.59 21.54 -2.55
CA VAL A 306 12.22 20.41 -1.85
C VAL A 306 13.30 20.95 -0.93
N ARG A 307 13.21 20.65 0.36
CA ARG A 307 14.17 21.08 1.38
C ARG A 307 14.68 19.89 2.17
N LEU A 308 16.00 19.74 2.26
CA LEU A 308 16.61 18.80 3.20
C LEU A 308 16.54 19.39 4.61
N LEU A 309 15.84 18.71 5.52
CA LEU A 309 15.65 19.14 6.90
C LEU A 309 16.69 18.54 7.84
N SER A 310 17.01 17.27 7.66
CA SER A 310 17.99 16.58 8.50
C SER A 310 18.58 15.36 7.79
N VAL A 311 19.81 15.04 8.18
CA VAL A 311 20.48 13.78 7.88
C VAL A 311 20.67 13.04 9.21
N GLN A 312 20.44 11.74 9.21
CA GLN A 312 20.75 10.85 10.34
C GLN A 312 21.66 9.74 9.83
N GLY A 313 22.69 9.42 10.61
CA GLY A 313 23.75 8.51 10.23
C GLY A 313 24.90 9.19 9.48
N THR A 314 26.03 8.51 9.41
CA THR A 314 27.24 8.97 8.73
C THR A 314 27.69 8.00 7.63
N GLU A 315 28.75 8.37 6.91
CA GLU A 315 29.40 7.49 5.95
C GLU A 315 30.00 6.24 6.62
N GLU A 316 30.52 6.40 7.84
CA GLU A 316 31.05 5.33 8.66
C GLU A 316 29.95 4.37 9.12
N ASP A 317 28.76 4.87 9.48
CA ASP A 317 27.61 4.01 9.81
C ASP A 317 27.21 3.12 8.61
N LEU A 318 27.21 3.71 7.41
CA LEU A 318 26.93 2.99 6.16
C LEU A 318 28.00 1.93 5.89
N LEU A 319 29.28 2.29 5.96
CA LEU A 319 30.39 1.38 5.72
C LEU A 319 30.43 0.25 6.75
N ALA A 320 30.24 0.57 8.03
CA ALA A 320 30.13 -0.42 9.09
C ALA A 320 29.02 -1.41 8.78
N GLY A 321 27.82 -0.93 8.41
CA GLY A 321 26.69 -1.78 8.04
C GLY A 321 26.94 -2.67 6.81
N LEU A 322 27.66 -2.16 5.79
CA LEU A 322 28.01 -2.95 4.61
C LEU A 322 29.05 -4.05 4.91
N LEU A 323 30.05 -3.72 5.72
CA LEU A 323 31.13 -4.65 6.06
C LEU A 323 30.71 -5.67 7.11
N PHE A 324 29.79 -5.31 8.01
CA PHE A 324 29.41 -6.14 9.15
C PHE A 324 28.84 -7.51 8.72
N GLU A 325 28.02 -7.56 7.66
CA GLU A 325 27.46 -8.82 7.13
C GLU A 325 28.54 -9.84 6.69
N ALA A 326 29.72 -9.35 6.30
CA ALA A 326 30.87 -10.18 5.91
C ALA A 326 31.94 -10.29 7.02
N SER A 327 31.76 -9.60 8.14
CA SER A 327 32.75 -9.54 9.22
C SER A 327 32.60 -10.69 10.22
N ALA A 328 33.69 -11.03 10.92
CA ALA A 328 33.70 -11.96 12.05
C ALA A 328 34.05 -11.26 13.37
N VAL A 329 33.95 -9.93 13.40
CA VAL A 329 34.34 -9.06 14.52
C VAL A 329 33.16 -8.20 14.94
N SER A 330 33.29 -7.48 16.05
CA SER A 330 32.22 -6.58 16.49
C SER A 330 32.10 -5.38 15.55
N GLU A 331 30.94 -4.71 15.55
CA GLU A 331 30.78 -3.45 14.79
C GLU A 331 31.77 -2.38 15.29
N GLU A 332 32.11 -2.39 16.58
CA GLU A 332 33.12 -1.51 17.18
C GLU A 332 34.51 -1.73 16.55
N ASP A 333 34.91 -2.99 16.32
CA ASP A 333 36.16 -3.30 15.65
C ASP A 333 36.14 -2.89 14.16
N VAL A 334 35.01 -3.07 13.47
CA VAL A 334 34.84 -2.59 12.09
C VAL A 334 35.00 -1.06 12.05
N ARG A 335 34.38 -0.35 13.00
CA ARG A 335 34.47 1.11 13.12
C ARG A 335 35.89 1.59 13.37
N ALA A 336 36.61 0.93 14.28
CA ALA A 336 38.01 1.26 14.59
C ALA A 336 38.93 1.17 13.35
N VAL A 337 38.58 0.34 12.35
CA VAL A 337 39.32 0.23 11.08
C VAL A 337 38.94 1.35 10.10
N ILE A 338 37.66 1.70 9.99
CA ILE A 338 37.18 2.67 8.98
C ILE A 338 37.32 4.13 9.42
N GLU A 339 37.20 4.44 10.71
CA GLU A 339 37.22 5.81 11.24
C GLU A 339 38.52 6.57 10.93
N PRO A 340 39.72 5.95 11.02
CA PRO A 340 40.97 6.62 10.67
C PRO A 340 41.16 6.86 9.16
N MET A 341 40.34 6.27 8.30
CA MET A 341 40.50 6.36 6.85
C MET A 341 40.14 7.75 6.32
N ALA A 342 40.95 8.26 5.39
CA ALA A 342 40.64 9.49 4.69
C ALA A 342 39.37 9.34 3.84
N THR A 343 38.65 10.43 3.62
CA THR A 343 37.40 10.44 2.82
C THR A 343 37.57 9.81 1.44
N GLY A 344 38.72 9.99 0.79
CA GLY A 344 39.00 9.35 -0.51
C GLY A 344 39.04 7.82 -0.42
N GLN A 345 39.67 7.27 0.62
CA GLN A 345 39.74 5.82 0.83
C GLN A 345 38.36 5.24 1.15
N ARG A 346 37.55 5.95 1.95
CA ARG A 346 36.17 5.56 2.24
C ARG A 346 35.29 5.59 1.00
N ALA A 347 35.44 6.61 0.15
CA ALA A 347 34.73 6.69 -1.12
C ALA A 347 35.10 5.54 -2.08
N GLU A 348 36.38 5.15 -2.13
CA GLU A 348 36.84 3.98 -2.89
C GLU A 348 36.20 2.68 -2.36
N LEU A 349 36.18 2.48 -1.04
CA LEU A 349 35.50 1.34 -0.43
C LEU A 349 34.00 1.32 -0.73
N ILE A 350 33.31 2.45 -0.65
CA ILE A 350 31.89 2.54 -1.00
C ILE A 350 31.68 2.16 -2.47
N ALA A 351 32.51 2.68 -3.38
CA ALA A 351 32.40 2.36 -4.80
C ALA A 351 32.59 0.86 -5.06
N GLU A 352 33.56 0.23 -4.40
CA GLU A 352 33.80 -1.21 -4.47
C GLU A 352 32.60 -2.01 -3.94
N LEU A 353 32.08 -1.65 -2.76
CA LEU A 353 30.96 -2.35 -2.10
C LEU A 353 29.62 -2.16 -2.83
N VAL A 354 29.43 -1.03 -3.52
CA VAL A 354 28.25 -0.79 -4.36
C VAL A 354 28.28 -1.64 -5.63
N GLY A 355 29.47 -1.86 -6.19
CA GLY A 355 29.69 -2.62 -7.43
C GLY A 355 29.00 -2.02 -8.67
N GLU A 356 28.91 -2.82 -9.74
CA GLU A 356 28.27 -2.41 -10.98
C GLU A 356 26.74 -2.55 -10.92
N ARG A 357 26.03 -1.43 -11.04
CA ARG A 357 24.55 -1.38 -11.00
C ARG A 357 23.98 -1.24 -12.41
N GLU A 358 23.72 -2.36 -13.07
CA GLU A 358 23.11 -2.37 -14.43
C GLU A 358 21.67 -1.85 -14.46
N ASN A 359 20.91 -2.04 -13.39
CA ASN A 359 19.55 -1.54 -13.30
C ASN A 359 19.15 -1.19 -11.86
N ARG A 360 18.05 -0.43 -11.72
CA ARG A 360 17.55 0.08 -10.43
C ARG A 360 17.22 -1.00 -9.38
N ARG A 361 17.12 -2.28 -9.76
CA ARG A 361 16.84 -3.39 -8.82
C ARG A 361 18.12 -3.92 -8.15
N HIS A 362 19.29 -3.63 -8.70
CA HIS A 362 20.56 -3.94 -8.05
C HIS A 362 20.74 -2.93 -6.91
N ARG A 363 20.41 -3.36 -5.68
CA ARG A 363 20.50 -2.53 -4.47
C ARG A 363 21.83 -2.82 -3.77
N PRO A 364 22.56 -1.80 -3.30
CA PRO A 364 23.93 -1.93 -2.77
C PRO A 364 23.98 -2.44 -1.32
N GLY A 365 23.16 -3.44 -0.96
CA GLY A 365 23.14 -4.01 0.39
C GLY A 365 22.39 -3.19 1.45
N ARG A 366 22.25 -3.75 2.66
CA ARG A 366 21.46 -3.15 3.76
C ARG A 366 22.20 -2.08 4.55
N GLY A 367 23.51 -1.93 4.40
CA GLY A 367 24.26 -0.83 5.03
C GLY A 367 23.74 0.57 4.65
N PHE A 368 23.13 0.71 3.46
CA PHE A 368 22.46 1.96 3.06
C PHE A 368 21.18 2.27 3.87
N GLU A 369 20.65 1.31 4.63
CA GLU A 369 19.56 1.54 5.58
C GLU A 369 20.04 2.19 6.90
N ALA A 370 21.36 2.27 7.13
CA ALA A 370 21.95 2.92 8.32
C ALA A 370 21.90 4.46 8.24
N THR A 371 21.62 5.02 7.06
CA THR A 371 21.50 6.47 6.85
C THR A 371 20.07 6.83 6.44
N SER A 372 19.58 7.97 6.92
CA SER A 372 18.27 8.48 6.52
C SER A 372 18.26 9.99 6.32
N TYR A 373 17.51 10.42 5.31
CA TYR A 373 17.36 11.83 4.94
C TYR A 373 15.91 12.22 5.12
N ARG A 374 15.68 13.35 5.80
CA ARG A 374 14.35 13.93 5.96
C ARG A 374 14.19 15.11 5.03
N PHE A 375 13.21 15.04 4.14
CA PHE A 375 12.84 16.12 3.25
C PHE A 375 11.48 16.71 3.64
N GLU A 376 11.36 18.02 3.47
CA GLU A 376 10.08 18.70 3.30
C GLU A 376 9.85 18.94 1.82
N VAL A 377 8.67 18.58 1.33
CA VAL A 377 8.32 18.65 -0.09
C VAL A 377 6.96 19.33 -0.24
N VAL A 378 6.92 20.40 -1.02
CA VAL A 378 5.69 20.99 -1.57
C VAL A 378 5.59 20.55 -3.02
N SER A 379 4.52 19.86 -3.38
CA SER A 379 4.29 19.35 -4.73
C SER A 379 2.82 19.41 -5.10
N ASP A 380 2.51 19.25 -6.39
CA ASP A 380 1.14 19.00 -6.82
C ASP A 380 0.61 17.67 -6.25
N TYR A 381 -0.71 17.54 -6.22
CA TYR A 381 -1.38 16.36 -5.67
C TYR A 381 -1.07 15.07 -6.45
N GLY A 382 -0.84 15.17 -7.75
CA GLY A 382 -0.46 14.04 -8.59
C GLY A 382 0.92 13.50 -8.21
N ALA A 383 1.92 14.38 -8.09
CA ALA A 383 3.27 14.01 -7.67
C ALA A 383 3.29 13.42 -6.25
N PHE A 384 2.53 14.00 -5.32
CA PHE A 384 2.34 13.43 -3.99
C PHE A 384 1.78 12.00 -4.05
N ARG A 385 0.77 11.74 -4.90
CA ARG A 385 0.19 10.41 -5.09
C ARG A 385 1.20 9.40 -5.63
N ASP A 386 2.18 9.83 -6.42
CA ASP A 386 3.27 8.98 -6.91
C ASP A 386 4.32 8.71 -5.80
N LEU A 387 4.72 9.73 -5.02
CA LEU A 387 5.65 9.58 -3.89
C LEU A 387 5.10 8.67 -2.79
N GLN A 388 3.82 8.83 -2.45
CA GLN A 388 3.14 8.05 -1.41
C GLN A 388 3.13 6.54 -1.72
N ARG A 389 3.32 6.13 -2.98
CA ARG A 389 3.42 4.72 -3.37
C ARG A 389 4.68 4.02 -2.85
N HIS A 390 5.70 4.77 -2.43
CA HIS A 390 6.95 4.18 -1.94
C HIS A 390 6.81 3.68 -0.49
N ARG A 391 6.53 2.38 -0.33
CA ARG A 391 6.15 1.76 0.94
C ARG A 391 7.20 1.83 2.05
N MET A 392 8.48 1.88 1.68
CA MET A 392 9.58 1.97 2.67
C MET A 392 9.84 3.39 3.15
N LEU A 393 9.28 4.43 2.50
CA LEU A 393 9.44 5.80 3.00
C LEU A 393 8.52 6.05 4.18
N THR A 394 9.01 6.81 5.15
CA THR A 394 8.16 7.40 6.19
C THR A 394 7.56 8.70 5.66
N VAL A 395 6.42 8.60 4.98
CA VAL A 395 5.71 9.77 4.44
C VAL A 395 4.70 10.29 5.45
N GLN A 396 4.92 11.50 5.98
CA GLN A 396 3.92 12.28 6.70
C GLN A 396 3.43 13.40 5.78
N TRP A 397 2.15 13.75 5.88
CA TRP A 397 1.56 14.79 5.05
C TRP A 397 0.59 15.65 5.87
N GLN A 398 0.48 16.91 5.49
CA GLN A 398 -0.53 17.83 5.98
C GLN A 398 -1.88 17.56 5.30
N PRO A 399 -3.00 18.03 5.86
CA PRO A 399 -4.28 18.03 5.16
C PRO A 399 -4.14 18.65 3.78
N LEU A 400 -4.79 18.04 2.78
CA LEU A 400 -4.83 18.60 1.42
C LEU A 400 -5.60 19.92 1.45
N SER A 401 -5.01 21.00 0.95
CA SER A 401 -5.60 22.33 0.90
C SER A 401 -5.27 23.03 -0.43
N PRO A 402 -6.16 23.87 -0.97
CA PRO A 402 -5.84 24.75 -2.09
C PRO A 402 -4.96 25.95 -1.71
N ASP A 403 -4.69 26.19 -0.42
CA ASP A 403 -4.00 27.41 0.06
C ASP A 403 -2.56 27.59 -0.48
N LEU A 404 -1.92 26.50 -0.94
CA LEU A 404 -0.58 26.54 -1.56
C LEU A 404 -0.61 26.95 -3.04
N GLY A 405 -1.79 27.24 -3.58
CA GLY A 405 -1.99 27.62 -4.97
C GLY A 405 -1.95 26.44 -5.95
N ALA A 406 -2.01 26.77 -7.23
CA ALA A 406 -1.99 25.80 -8.33
C ALA A 406 -0.76 26.03 -9.24
N GLY A 407 -0.04 24.97 -9.54
CA GLY A 407 1.01 24.97 -10.57
C GLY A 407 0.41 24.62 -11.93
N VAL A 408 0.61 25.48 -12.93
CA VAL A 408 0.25 25.21 -14.33
C VAL A 408 1.48 24.62 -15.03
N PRO A 409 1.42 23.38 -15.56
CA PRO A 409 2.54 22.84 -16.33
C PRO A 409 2.83 23.72 -17.55
N GLU A 410 4.11 24.07 -17.77
CA GLU A 410 4.54 24.95 -18.86
C GLU A 410 4.14 24.41 -20.25
N GLU A 411 4.08 23.09 -20.40
CA GLU A 411 3.64 22.47 -21.65
C GLU A 411 2.19 22.80 -22.01
N LEU A 412 1.34 23.15 -21.03
CA LEU A 412 -0.03 23.57 -21.30
C LEU A 412 -0.11 24.97 -21.93
N GLU A 413 0.90 25.82 -21.75
CA GLU A 413 1.02 27.08 -22.50
C GLU A 413 1.22 26.78 -23.98
N SER A 414 2.17 25.89 -24.27
CA SER A 414 2.48 25.47 -25.64
C SER A 414 1.32 24.73 -26.30
N ALA A 415 0.53 23.99 -25.51
CA ALA A 415 -0.67 23.30 -25.98
C ALA A 415 -1.90 24.22 -26.17
N GLY A 416 -1.83 25.48 -25.75
CA GLY A 416 -2.97 26.41 -25.80
C GLY A 416 -4.10 26.06 -24.83
N THR A 417 -3.81 25.28 -23.79
CA THR A 417 -4.80 24.81 -22.80
C THR A 417 -4.58 25.39 -21.40
N ALA A 418 -3.53 26.20 -21.18
CA ALA A 418 -3.23 26.80 -19.88
C ALA A 418 -4.38 27.63 -19.30
N ASP A 419 -5.13 28.38 -20.12
CA ASP A 419 -6.27 29.17 -19.65
C ASP A 419 -7.46 28.31 -19.21
N LEU A 420 -7.64 27.12 -19.80
CA LEU A 420 -8.61 26.15 -19.28
C LEU A 420 -8.16 25.63 -17.92
N TYR A 421 -6.86 25.39 -17.76
CA TYR A 421 -6.28 24.92 -16.51
C TYR A 421 -6.40 25.96 -15.38
N ARG A 422 -6.05 27.23 -15.64
CA ARG A 422 -6.14 28.33 -14.63
C ARG A 422 -7.56 28.63 -14.17
N ARG A 423 -8.56 28.36 -15.01
CA ARG A 423 -9.98 28.58 -14.68
C ARG A 423 -10.54 27.51 -13.75
N GLY A 424 -9.99 26.29 -13.84
CA GLY A 424 -10.30 25.21 -12.91
C GLY A 424 -9.52 25.41 -11.63
#